data_AF-A0A699WVY7-F1
#
_entry.id   AF-A0A699WVY7-F1
#
_cell.length_a   1.000
_cell.length_b   1.000
_cell.length_c   1.000
_cell.angle_alpha   90.00
_cell.angle_beta   90.00
_cell.angle_gamma   90.00
#
_symmetry.space_group_name_H-M   'P 1'
#
loop_
_entity.id
_entity.type
_entity.pdbx_description
1 polymer ?
#
loop_
_entity_poly.entity_id
_entity_poly.type
_entity_poly.pdbx_seq_one_letter_code
_entity_poly.pdbx_strand_id
1 'polypeptide(L)'
;LPPKERCKATVNLTPGDEIAEDDEGESESRVLRGKHRCPVCSTAMDAYLLDEKHKLHICGNNPDCTGYEIEEGTYRIKGYEGPSVECDKCGGEMQL
;
A
#
# COMPACT_ATOMS: atom_id res chain seq x y z
N LEU A 1 4.29 20.94 18.83
CA LEU A 1 3.22 21.71 18.17
C LEU A 1 2.01 21.79 19.10
N PRO A 2 1.58 23.00 19.50
CA PRO A 2 0.32 23.17 20.22
C PRO A 2 -0.85 22.66 19.36
N PRO A 3 -2.00 22.35 19.96
CA PRO A 3 -3.10 21.68 19.27
C PRO A 3 -3.56 22.34 17.96
N LYS A 4 -3.43 23.67 17.85
CA LYS A 4 -3.79 24.46 16.66
C LYS A 4 -2.82 24.28 15.49
N GLU A 5 -1.60 23.84 15.75
CA GLU A 5 -0.52 23.75 14.76
C GLU A 5 -0.18 22.28 14.39
N ARG A 6 -0.95 21.31 14.89
CA ARG A 6 -0.73 19.89 14.56
C ARG A 6 -1.30 19.58 13.18
N CYS A 7 -0.48 18.97 12.32
CA CYS A 7 -1.00 18.36 11.10
C CYS A 7 -1.95 17.23 11.48
N LYS A 8 -3.16 17.25 10.91
CA LYS A 8 -4.18 16.20 11.09
C LYS A 8 -4.37 15.35 9.83
N ALA A 9 -3.56 15.57 8.80
CA ALA A 9 -3.61 14.77 7.58
C ALA A 9 -3.05 13.37 7.87
N THR A 10 -3.76 12.35 7.39
CA THR A 10 -3.38 10.95 7.47
C THR A 10 -3.55 10.33 6.08
N VAL A 11 -2.65 9.44 5.72
CA VAL A 11 -2.77 8.60 4.52
C VAL A 11 -3.05 7.18 4.98
N ASN A 12 -4.07 6.55 4.39
CA ASN A 12 -4.39 5.17 4.71
C ASN A 12 -3.43 4.24 3.99
N LEU A 13 -2.95 3.22 4.69
CA LEU A 13 -2.11 2.17 4.13
C LEU A 13 -3.00 0.98 3.79
N THR A 14 -3.17 0.70 2.49
CA THR A 14 -4.00 -0.43 2.02
C THR A 14 -3.16 -1.71 2.02
N PRO A 15 -3.58 -2.82 2.65
CA PRO A 15 -2.79 -4.05 2.68
C PRO A 15 -2.50 -4.62 1.29
N GLY A 16 -1.29 -5.15 1.10
CA GLY A 16 -0.82 -5.67 -0.19
C GLY A 16 -1.62 -6.84 -0.77
N ASP A 17 -2.32 -7.60 0.07
CA ASP A 17 -3.15 -8.75 -0.33
C ASP A 17 -4.33 -8.33 -1.25
N GLU A 18 -4.73 -7.05 -1.15
CA GLU A 18 -5.79 -6.44 -1.99
C GLU A 18 -5.25 -5.81 -3.28
N ILE A 19 -3.94 -5.87 -3.53
CA ILE A 19 -3.32 -5.41 -4.77
C ILE A 19 -3.49 -6.49 -5.84
N ALA A 20 -3.83 -6.08 -7.07
CA ALA A 20 -3.90 -6.99 -8.21
C ALA A 20 -2.49 -7.35 -8.64
N GLU A 21 -1.86 -8.29 -7.95
CA GLU A 21 -0.74 -9.03 -8.49
C GLU A 21 -1.35 -10.20 -9.28
N ASP A 22 -0.86 -10.45 -10.50
CA ASP A 22 -1.31 -11.43 -11.51
C ASP A 22 -1.23 -12.90 -11.02
N ASP A 23 -1.12 -13.14 -9.72
CA ASP A 23 -0.85 -14.45 -9.13
C ASP A 23 -2.11 -15.04 -8.51
N GLU A 24 -3.06 -15.35 -9.40
CA GLU A 24 -4.25 -16.13 -9.09
C GLU A 24 -3.87 -17.63 -8.96
N GLY A 25 -3.15 -18.01 -7.90
CA GLY A 25 -2.98 -19.44 -7.59
C GLY A 25 -1.86 -19.93 -6.65
N GLU A 26 -0.97 -19.10 -6.07
CA GLU A 26 0.12 -19.65 -5.23
C GLU A 26 -0.25 -20.00 -3.78
N SER A 27 0.32 -21.13 -3.32
CA SER A 27 0.28 -21.58 -1.92
C SER A 27 0.90 -20.55 -0.97
N GLU A 28 0.31 -20.37 0.23
CA GLU A 28 0.80 -19.50 1.33
C GLU A 28 2.32 -19.61 1.59
N SER A 29 2.88 -20.80 1.37
CA SER A 29 4.31 -21.08 1.54
C SER A 29 5.23 -20.33 0.57
N ARG A 30 4.77 -20.03 -0.66
CA ARG A 30 5.53 -19.24 -1.64
C ARG A 30 5.36 -17.74 -1.41
N VAL A 31 4.17 -17.29 -1.04
CA VAL A 31 3.91 -15.91 -0.60
C VAL A 31 4.86 -15.52 0.55
N LEU A 32 5.03 -16.39 1.55
CA LEU A 32 5.98 -16.19 2.65
C LEU A 32 7.46 -16.15 2.22
N ARG A 33 7.82 -16.78 1.10
CA ARG A 33 9.18 -16.72 0.53
C ARG A 33 9.40 -15.46 -0.29
N GLY A 34 8.35 -14.94 -0.94
CA GLY A 34 8.40 -13.70 -1.72
C GLY A 34 8.42 -12.42 -0.87
N LYS A 35 8.05 -12.50 0.41
CA LYS A 35 8.11 -11.34 1.32
C LYS A 35 9.53 -10.79 1.45
N HIS A 36 9.63 -9.46 1.34
CA HIS A 36 10.84 -8.70 1.64
C HIS A 36 11.31 -8.98 3.07
N ARG A 37 12.63 -8.93 3.26
CA ARG A 37 13.26 -9.17 4.56
C ARG A 37 13.83 -7.86 5.06
N CYS A 38 13.43 -7.48 6.26
CA CYS A 38 13.86 -6.25 6.89
C CYS A 38 15.39 -6.16 6.89
N PRO A 39 15.99 -5.07 6.37
CA PRO A 39 17.44 -4.93 6.29
C PRO A 39 18.11 -4.81 7.67
N VAL A 40 17.32 -4.56 8.72
CA VAL A 40 17.81 -4.37 10.10
C VAL A 40 17.82 -5.68 10.90
N CYS A 41 16.72 -6.46 10.84
CA CYS A 41 16.55 -7.64 11.70
C CYS A 41 16.20 -8.93 10.94
N SER A 42 16.14 -8.89 9.61
CA SER A 42 15.82 -10.01 8.72
C SER A 42 14.45 -10.65 8.92
N THR A 43 13.57 -10.02 9.72
CA THR A 43 12.16 -10.43 9.84
C THR A 43 11.43 -10.18 8.52
N ALA A 44 10.43 -11.01 8.21
CA ALA A 44 9.57 -10.78 7.05
C ALA A 44 8.84 -9.44 7.19
N MET A 45 8.68 -8.74 6.07
CA MET A 45 8.00 -7.45 6.00
C MET A 45 6.59 -7.61 5.46
N ASP A 46 5.71 -6.72 5.89
CA ASP A 46 4.35 -6.59 5.39
C ASP A 46 4.27 -5.43 4.42
N ALA A 47 3.63 -5.68 3.27
CA ALA A 47 3.52 -4.72 2.19
C ALA A 47 2.19 -3.96 2.28
N TYR A 48 2.26 -2.66 2.03
CA TYR A 48 1.11 -1.76 1.97
C TYR A 48 1.20 -0.87 0.73
N LEU A 49 0.07 -0.62 0.08
CA LEU A 49 -0.02 0.38 -0.97
C LEU A 49 -0.20 1.77 -0.35
N LEU A 50 0.68 2.70 -0.73
CA LEU A 50 0.58 4.11 -0.33
C LEU A 50 -0.17 4.92 -1.39
N ASP A 51 0.18 4.68 -2.66
CA ASP A 51 -0.44 5.29 -3.84
C ASP A 51 -0.18 4.40 -5.08
N GLU A 52 -0.61 4.84 -6.26
CA GLU A 52 -0.45 4.11 -7.52
C GLU A 52 1.02 3.85 -7.94
N LYS A 53 2.00 4.48 -7.28
CA LYS A 53 3.43 4.41 -7.62
C LYS A 53 4.31 3.84 -6.53
N HIS A 54 3.86 3.86 -5.28
CA HIS A 54 4.68 3.50 -4.13
C HIS A 54 4.01 2.40 -3.30
N LYS A 55 4.75 1.31 -3.09
CA LYS A 55 4.43 0.24 -2.15
C LYS A 55 5.41 0.33 -0.98
N LEU A 56 4.88 0.42 0.23
CA LEU A 56 5.62 0.52 1.47
C LEU A 56 5.73 -0.85 2.13
N HIS A 57 6.95 -1.32 2.35
CA HIS A 57 7.24 -2.52 3.14
C HIS A 57 7.59 -2.11 4.55
N ILE A 58 6.85 -2.60 5.55
CA ILE A 58 7.09 -2.34 6.97
C ILE A 58 7.55 -3.63 7.64
N CYS A 59 8.56 -3.56 8.52
CA CYS A 59 8.99 -4.72 9.28
C CYS A 59 7.86 -5.29 10.14
N GLY A 60 7.67 -6.62 10.13
CA GLY A 60 6.69 -7.28 10.99
C GLY A 60 6.94 -7.14 12.50
N ASN A 61 8.11 -6.66 12.92
CA ASN A 61 8.43 -6.32 14.30
C ASN A 61 8.23 -4.81 14.61
N ASN A 62 7.59 -4.03 13.74
CA ASN A 62 7.22 -2.65 14.05
C ASN A 62 6.17 -2.63 15.19
N PRO A 63 6.31 -1.75 16.21
CA PRO A 63 7.18 -0.58 16.29
C PRO A 63 8.56 -0.81 16.93
N ASP A 64 8.87 -2.02 17.41
CA ASP A 64 10.16 -2.34 18.03
C ASP A 64 11.33 -2.32 17.04
N CYS A 65 11.04 -2.52 15.75
CA CYS A 65 11.97 -2.34 14.64
C CYS A 65 11.50 -1.22 13.70
N THR A 66 12.36 -0.22 13.45
CA THR A 66 12.09 0.93 12.57
C THR A 66 12.40 0.66 11.11
N GLY A 67 12.64 -0.59 10.72
CA GLY A 67 12.98 -0.96 9.35
C GLY A 67 11.76 -0.85 8.42
N TYR A 68 11.92 -0.11 7.32
CA TYR A 68 10.95 -0.02 6.24
C TYR A 68 11.69 0.13 4.89
N GLU A 69 11.02 -0.21 3.80
CA GLU A 69 11.49 -0.01 2.43
C GLU A 69 10.35 0.55 1.58
N ILE A 70 10.69 1.36 0.58
CA ILE A 70 9.73 1.90 -0.39
C ILE A 70 10.09 1.31 -1.75
N GLU A 71 9.14 0.60 -2.34
CA GLU A 71 9.23 0.05 -3.69
C GLU A 71 8.50 0.99 -4.65
N GLU A 72 9.24 1.52 -5.62
CA GLU A 72 8.68 2.30 -6.71
C GLU A 72 8.23 1.37 -7.83
N GLY A 73 7.00 1.55 -8.29
CA GLY A 73 6.40 0.71 -9.31
C GLY A 73 5.15 1.35 -9.89
N THR A 74 4.32 0.54 -10.54
CA THR A 74 2.98 0.93 -10.96
C THR A 74 2.03 -0.11 -10.41
N TYR A 75 1.21 0.30 -9.46
CA TYR A 75 0.29 -0.56 -8.74
C TYR A 75 -1.15 -0.13 -8.98
N ARG A 76 -2.06 -1.10 -8.99
CA ARG A 76 -3.50 -0.86 -9.10
C ARG A 76 -4.23 -1.64 -8.02
N ILE A 77 -5.20 -1.00 -7.38
CA ILE A 77 -6.07 -1.63 -6.39
C ILE A 77 -7.10 -2.48 -7.14
N LYS A 78 -7.32 -3.71 -6.68
CA LYS A 78 -8.39 -4.58 -7.21
C LYS A 78 -9.74 -3.85 -7.05
N GLY A 79 -10.42 -3.57 -8.17
CA GLY A 79 -11.75 -2.94 -8.18
C GLY A 79 -11.81 -1.49 -8.69
N TYR A 80 -10.68 -0.84 -8.97
CA TYR A 80 -10.64 0.54 -9.50
C TYR A 80 -10.83 0.65 -11.04
N GLU A 81 -11.21 -0.44 -11.72
CA GLU A 81 -11.66 -0.44 -13.13
C GLU A 81 -13.17 -0.13 -13.25
N GLY A 82 -13.69 0.71 -12.33
CA GLY A 82 -15.05 1.22 -12.42
C GLY A 82 -15.19 2.22 -13.58
N PRO A 83 -16.38 2.35 -14.19
CA PRO A 83 -16.60 3.32 -15.26
C PRO A 83 -16.37 4.75 -14.73
N SER A 84 -15.66 5.57 -15.52
CA SER A 84 -15.52 7.00 -15.26
C SER A 84 -16.81 7.73 -15.63
N VAL A 85 -17.33 8.57 -14.73
CA VAL A 85 -18.51 9.42 -14.96
C VAL A 85 -18.16 10.90 -14.82
N GLU A 86 -18.81 11.76 -15.60
CA GLU A 86 -18.61 13.21 -15.52
C GLU A 86 -19.45 13.80 -14.36
N CYS A 87 -18.83 14.63 -13.52
CA CYS A 87 -19.53 15.34 -12.46
C CYS A 87 -20.40 16.46 -13.04
N ASP A 88 -21.72 16.40 -12.88
CA ASP A 88 -22.66 17.43 -13.36
C ASP A 88 -22.36 18.86 -12.85
N LYS A 89 -21.64 19.01 -11.74
CA LYS A 89 -21.38 20.31 -11.13
C LYS A 89 -20.13 20.99 -11.65
N CYS A 90 -19.05 20.23 -11.86
CA CYS A 90 -17.75 20.78 -12.22
C CYS A 90 -17.18 20.23 -13.54
N GLY A 91 -17.85 19.26 -14.17
CA GLY A 91 -17.37 18.58 -15.38
C GLY A 91 -16.13 17.70 -15.15
N GLY A 92 -15.76 17.44 -13.90
CA GLY A 92 -14.60 16.62 -13.55
C GLY A 92 -14.88 15.13 -13.71
N GLU A 93 -13.84 14.34 -14.00
CA GLU A 93 -13.92 12.88 -14.06
C GLU A 93 -14.03 12.30 -12.64
N MET A 94 -15.02 11.43 -12.43
CA MET A 94 -15.24 10.68 -11.20
C MET A 94 -15.06 9.19 -11.46
N GLN A 95 -14.24 8.53 -10.63
CA GLN A 95 -14.01 7.09 -10.68
C GLN A 95 -14.72 6.42 -9.49
N LEU A 96 -15.15 5.16 -9.68
CA LEU A 96 -15.85 4.33 -8.68
C LEU A 96 -14.87 3.52 -7.83
#